data_AF-A0A3C0VJ54-F1
#
_entry.id   AF-A0A3C0VJ54-F1
#
_cell.length_a   1.000
_cell.length_b   1.000
_cell.length_c   1.000
_cell.angle_alpha   90.00
_cell.angle_beta   90.00
_cell.angle_gamma   90.00
#
_symmetry.space_group_name_H-M   'P 1'
#
loop_
_entity.id
_entity.type
_entity.pdbx_description
1 polymer ?
#
loop_
_entity_poly.entity_id
_entity_poly.type
_entity_poly.pdbx_seq_one_letter_code
_entity_poly.pdbx_strand_id
1 'polypeptide(L)'
;MIRVAARCGRVRAARCRRARRWLPVLAASFASLCPAGEAPPRRPNVLFIAVDDLNHWVGYLGRNPQTRTPHIDRLAARGVWFTRSYCATPAHVQGKSIRTLLADPTAAWSDPAVCTFGFKNHAVRTEAWRYIRYANGDEELYDERADPFEWVNLAAKPDTAARKTELARHLPAENKPEAGGRAKTAPAKKAKAKGKAEARAEK
;
A
#
# COMPACT_ATOMS: atom_id res chain seq x y z
N MET A 1 4.95 -5.61 35.48
CA MET A 1 4.99 -5.96 36.92
C MET A 1 4.80 -7.46 37.06
N ILE A 2 5.88 -8.19 37.33
CA ILE A 2 5.87 -9.65 37.49
C ILE A 2 5.62 -9.94 38.97
N ARG A 3 4.49 -10.56 39.31
CA ARG A 3 4.24 -11.12 40.64
C ARG A 3 4.71 -12.57 40.67
N VAL A 4 5.78 -12.81 41.41
CA VAL A 4 6.24 -14.13 41.85
C VAL A 4 5.29 -14.59 42.95
N ALA A 5 4.64 -15.76 42.80
CA ALA A 5 3.83 -16.38 43.84
C ALA A 5 4.47 -17.68 44.31
N ALA A 6 4.71 -17.72 45.61
CA ALA A 6 5.45 -18.70 46.38
C ALA A 6 4.83 -20.11 46.34
N ARG A 7 5.70 -21.12 46.40
CA ARG A 7 5.36 -22.51 46.72
C ARG A 7 4.80 -22.58 48.14
N CYS A 8 3.59 -23.11 48.31
CA CYS A 8 3.00 -23.38 49.61
C CYS A 8 3.05 -24.88 49.95
N GLY A 9 3.87 -25.18 50.96
CA GLY A 9 3.73 -26.22 52.00
C GLY A 9 2.96 -27.52 51.75
N ARG A 10 3.70 -28.64 51.80
CA ARG A 10 3.16 -29.94 52.24
C ARG A 10 2.74 -29.85 53.71
N VAL A 11 1.48 -30.17 54.01
CA VAL A 11 1.02 -30.45 55.37
C VAL A 11 0.78 -31.95 55.51
N ARG A 12 1.54 -32.59 56.41
CA ARG A 12 1.30 -33.96 56.86
C ARG A 12 0.19 -33.93 57.90
N ALA A 13 -0.91 -34.63 57.66
CA ALA A 13 -1.96 -34.83 58.65
C ALA A 13 -1.76 -36.15 59.41
N ALA A 14 -2.07 -36.07 60.70
CA ALA A 14 -1.67 -36.97 61.77
C ALA A 14 -2.44 -38.30 61.81
N ARG A 15 -1.80 -39.30 62.42
CA ARG A 15 -2.36 -40.60 62.77
C ARG A 15 -3.44 -40.43 63.85
N CYS A 16 -4.67 -40.86 63.56
CA CYS A 16 -5.69 -41.07 64.58
C CYS A 16 -5.82 -42.58 64.85
N ARG A 17 -5.68 -43.00 66.11
CA ARG A 17 -5.83 -44.39 66.57
C ARG A 17 -7.21 -44.60 67.19
N ARG A 18 -7.65 -45.87 67.20
CA ARG A 18 -8.81 -46.49 67.88
C ARG A 18 -10.06 -46.54 67.00
N ALA A 19 -10.88 -47.59 66.98
CA ALA A 19 -10.84 -48.94 67.53
C ALA A 19 -11.90 -49.80 66.80
N ARG A 20 -11.73 -51.12 66.93
CA ARG A 20 -12.58 -52.25 66.52
C ARG A 20 -14.10 -51.98 66.40
N ARG A 21 -14.73 -52.50 65.34
CA ARG A 21 -15.82 -53.51 65.38
C ARG A 21 -16.19 -54.00 63.97
N TRP A 22 -16.54 -55.29 63.91
CA TRP A 22 -16.77 -56.08 62.71
C TRP A 22 -18.18 -55.90 62.13
N LEU A 23 -18.29 -55.83 60.80
CA LEU A 23 -19.44 -56.26 60.00
C LEU A 23 -18.96 -56.56 58.56
N PRO A 24 -19.24 -57.73 57.96
CA PRO A 24 -18.84 -58.04 56.60
C PRO A 24 -19.88 -57.43 55.65
N VAL A 25 -19.53 -56.32 55.00
CA VAL A 25 -20.31 -55.80 53.87
C VAL A 25 -19.68 -56.32 52.59
N LEU A 26 -20.50 -56.95 51.76
CA LEU A 26 -20.18 -57.45 50.43
C LEU A 26 -19.25 -56.51 49.67
N ALA A 27 -18.04 -56.98 49.37
CA ALA A 27 -17.14 -56.34 48.42
C ALA A 27 -17.68 -56.52 47.01
N ALA A 28 -18.63 -55.68 46.61
CA ALA A 28 -18.92 -55.46 45.21
C ALA A 28 -17.68 -54.78 44.60
N SER A 29 -16.93 -55.54 43.80
CA SER A 29 -15.84 -55.06 42.96
C SER A 29 -16.36 -54.00 41.98
N PHE A 30 -16.50 -52.76 42.44
CA PHE A 30 -16.52 -51.61 41.56
C PHE A 30 -15.08 -51.41 41.10
N ALA A 31 -14.72 -52.07 40.00
CA ALA A 31 -13.57 -51.69 39.20
C ALA A 31 -13.80 -50.22 38.81
N SER A 32 -13.21 -49.34 39.60
CA SER A 32 -13.19 -47.90 39.35
C SER A 32 -12.54 -47.70 38.00
N LEU A 33 -13.38 -47.52 36.98
CA LEU A 33 -12.99 -47.04 35.68
C LEU A 33 -12.44 -45.63 35.92
N CYS A 34 -11.13 -45.54 36.12
CA CYS A 34 -10.44 -44.27 36.24
C CYS A 34 -10.66 -43.56 34.90
N PRO A 35 -11.39 -42.44 34.84
CA PRO A 35 -11.48 -41.70 33.59
C PRO A 35 -10.05 -41.29 33.23
N ALA A 36 -9.57 -41.76 32.08
CA ALA A 36 -8.30 -41.33 31.52
C ALA A 36 -8.35 -39.81 31.42
N GLY A 37 -7.68 -39.13 32.35
CA GLY A 37 -7.68 -37.67 32.42
C GLY A 37 -7.22 -37.13 31.08
N GLU A 38 -8.09 -36.38 30.42
CA GLU A 38 -7.78 -35.70 29.18
C GLU A 38 -6.60 -34.76 29.45
N ALA A 39 -5.51 -34.97 28.70
CA ALA A 39 -4.31 -34.17 28.86
C ALA A 39 -4.68 -32.69 28.69
N PRO A 40 -4.24 -31.80 29.59
CA PRO A 40 -4.63 -30.40 29.53
C PRO A 40 -4.28 -29.85 28.14
N PRO A 41 -5.18 -29.08 27.50
CA PRO A 41 -4.99 -28.62 26.14
C PRO A 41 -3.64 -27.91 26.03
N ARG A 42 -2.73 -28.52 25.26
CA ARG A 42 -1.35 -28.00 25.13
C ARG A 42 -1.45 -26.64 24.45
N ARG A 43 -0.99 -25.60 25.14
CA ARG A 43 -0.95 -24.26 24.59
C ARG A 43 -0.11 -24.28 23.29
N PRO A 44 -0.59 -23.67 22.20
CA PRO A 44 0.18 -23.62 20.97
C PRO A 44 1.49 -22.84 21.19
N ASN A 45 2.59 -23.35 20.61
CA ASN A 45 3.86 -22.63 20.54
C ASN A 45 3.86 -21.83 19.25
N VAL A 46 3.49 -20.56 19.33
CA VAL A 46 3.39 -19.68 18.17
C VAL A 46 4.71 -18.93 17.98
N LEU A 47 5.32 -19.06 16.80
CA LEU A 47 6.47 -18.27 16.35
C LEU A 47 6.01 -17.36 15.21
N PHE A 48 6.17 -16.06 15.38
CA PHE A 48 5.89 -15.07 14.34
C PHE A 48 7.21 -14.59 13.72
N ILE A 49 7.30 -14.67 12.38
CA ILE A 49 8.47 -14.25 11.60
C ILE A 49 7.99 -13.16 10.64
N ALA A 50 8.51 -11.93 10.81
CA ALA A 50 8.27 -10.83 9.89
C ALA A 50 9.48 -10.66 8.97
N VAL A 51 9.23 -10.55 7.68
CA VAL A 51 10.26 -10.35 6.65
C VAL A 51 9.84 -9.15 5.82
N ASP A 52 10.73 -8.17 5.68
CA ASP A 52 10.51 -6.96 4.89
C ASP A 52 11.33 -7.03 3.60
N ASP A 53 10.89 -6.32 2.56
CA ASP A 53 11.56 -6.23 1.24
C ASP A 53 11.80 -7.55 0.49
N LEU A 54 11.05 -8.62 0.81
CA LEU A 54 11.15 -9.86 0.04
C LEU A 54 10.54 -9.69 -1.37
N ASN A 55 11.32 -10.03 -2.39
CA ASN A 55 10.83 -10.04 -3.75
C ASN A 55 9.83 -11.20 -4.01
N HIS A 56 9.16 -11.16 -5.16
CA HIS A 56 8.26 -12.24 -5.57
C HIS A 56 8.99 -13.44 -6.19
N TRP A 57 10.32 -13.44 -6.23
CA TRP A 57 11.16 -14.53 -6.76
C TRP A 57 11.46 -15.53 -5.66
N VAL A 58 10.40 -16.20 -5.18
CA VAL A 58 10.48 -17.28 -4.21
C VAL A 58 10.11 -18.59 -4.91
N GLY A 59 10.85 -19.66 -4.66
CA GLY A 59 10.76 -20.93 -5.41
C GLY A 59 9.35 -21.49 -5.48
N TYR A 60 8.62 -21.51 -4.36
CA TYR A 60 7.25 -22.00 -4.29
C TYR A 60 6.24 -21.21 -5.16
N LEU A 61 6.54 -19.96 -5.54
CA LEU A 61 5.71 -19.17 -6.45
C LEU A 61 5.94 -19.50 -7.92
N GLY A 62 7.01 -20.23 -8.25
CA GLY A 62 7.30 -20.70 -9.61
C GLY A 62 7.55 -19.61 -10.66
N ARG A 63 7.81 -18.36 -10.25
CA ARG A 63 7.96 -17.22 -11.18
C ARG A 63 9.33 -17.07 -11.81
N ASN A 64 10.39 -17.51 -11.13
CA ASN A 64 11.76 -17.46 -11.65
C ASN A 64 12.44 -18.84 -11.49
N PRO A 65 12.83 -19.51 -12.59
CA PRO A 65 13.52 -20.80 -12.56
C PRO A 65 14.90 -20.79 -11.87
N GLN A 66 15.56 -19.63 -11.77
CA GLN A 66 16.90 -19.51 -11.16
C GLN A 66 16.86 -19.42 -9.63
N THR A 67 15.69 -19.16 -9.04
CA THR A 67 15.55 -19.00 -7.60
C THR A 67 15.70 -20.35 -6.88
N ARG A 68 16.59 -20.40 -5.88
CA ARG A 68 16.77 -21.56 -5.00
C ARG A 68 16.43 -21.18 -3.56
N THR A 69 15.24 -21.54 -3.07
CA THR A 69 14.79 -21.23 -1.70
C THR A 69 14.35 -22.49 -0.93
N PRO A 70 15.21 -23.51 -0.79
CA PRO A 70 14.81 -24.85 -0.34
C PRO A 70 14.12 -24.86 1.05
N HIS A 71 14.51 -23.96 1.96
CA HIS A 71 13.88 -23.86 3.28
C HIS A 71 12.51 -23.18 3.25
N ILE A 72 12.34 -22.16 2.42
CA ILE A 72 11.04 -21.48 2.26
C ILE A 72 10.08 -22.40 1.51
N ASP A 73 10.56 -23.11 0.51
CA ASP A 73 9.76 -24.07 -0.27
C ASP A 73 9.30 -25.22 0.63
N ARG A 74 10.20 -25.74 1.47
CA ARG A 74 9.84 -26.74 2.49
C ARG A 74 8.84 -26.21 3.51
N LEU A 75 8.93 -24.93 3.89
CA LEU A 75 7.97 -24.30 4.80
C LEU A 75 6.60 -24.18 4.14
N ALA A 76 6.55 -23.71 2.89
CA ALA A 76 5.33 -23.59 2.11
C ALA A 76 4.65 -24.96 1.87
N ALA A 77 5.43 -26.00 1.56
CA ALA A 77 4.92 -27.36 1.35
C ALA A 77 4.32 -28.01 2.60
N ARG A 78 4.75 -27.58 3.79
CA ARG A 78 4.24 -28.08 5.08
C ARG A 78 3.14 -27.22 5.68
N GLY A 79 2.83 -26.08 5.05
CA GLY A 79 1.94 -25.08 5.59
C GLY A 79 0.82 -24.70 4.63
N VAL A 80 0.16 -23.60 4.94
CA VAL A 80 -0.79 -22.92 4.06
C VAL A 80 -0.17 -21.60 3.67
N TRP A 81 -0.26 -21.26 2.39
CA TRP A 81 0.16 -19.97 1.87
C TRP A 81 -0.99 -19.33 1.10
N PHE A 82 -0.98 -18.01 1.03
CA PHE A 82 -2.00 -17.23 0.35
C PHE A 82 -1.46 -16.66 -0.96
N THR A 83 -2.22 -16.77 -2.03
CA THR A 83 -1.88 -16.23 -3.35
C THR A 83 -2.16 -14.75 -3.50
N ARG A 84 -2.91 -14.16 -2.56
CA ARG A 84 -3.35 -12.76 -2.60
C ARG A 84 -2.89 -12.06 -1.32
N SER A 85 -2.22 -10.93 -1.50
CA SER A 85 -1.88 -9.99 -0.42
C SER A 85 -2.77 -8.76 -0.54
N TYR A 86 -3.35 -8.35 0.57
CA TYR A 86 -4.15 -7.13 0.67
C TYR A 86 -3.53 -6.24 1.74
N CYS A 87 -3.45 -4.95 1.46
CA CYS A 87 -3.00 -3.95 2.42
C CYS A 87 -4.11 -2.90 2.57
N ALA A 88 -4.41 -2.51 3.80
CA ALA A 88 -5.29 -1.38 4.04
C ALA A 88 -4.60 -0.11 3.54
N THR A 89 -5.28 0.65 2.68
CA THR A 89 -4.74 1.91 2.16
C THR A 89 -4.60 2.92 3.30
N PRO A 90 -3.37 3.40 3.60
CA PRO A 90 -3.18 4.45 4.59
C PRO A 90 -3.92 5.73 4.18
N ALA A 91 -4.43 6.48 5.16
CA ALA A 91 -5.25 7.67 4.90
C ALA A 91 -4.56 8.77 4.07
N HIS A 92 -3.23 8.81 4.05
CA HIS A 92 -2.46 9.81 3.29
C HIS A 92 -2.20 9.41 1.82
N VAL A 93 -2.53 8.19 1.41
CA VAL A 93 -2.35 7.74 0.03
C VAL A 93 -3.43 8.37 -0.84
N GLN A 94 -3.01 9.16 -1.82
CA GLN A 94 -3.91 9.86 -2.75
C GLN A 94 -4.33 8.98 -3.94
N GLY A 95 -3.52 7.95 -4.26
CA GLY A 95 -3.77 7.07 -5.39
C GLY A 95 -5.01 6.19 -5.18
N LYS A 96 -5.86 6.11 -6.20
CA LYS A 96 -7.03 5.22 -6.22
C LYS A 96 -6.66 3.86 -6.79
N SER A 97 -7.28 2.81 -6.27
CA SER A 97 -7.05 1.45 -6.77
C SER A 97 -7.60 1.30 -8.19
N ILE A 98 -6.74 0.88 -9.12
CA ILE A 98 -7.13 0.56 -10.51
C ILE A 98 -7.69 -0.86 -10.65
N ARG A 99 -7.93 -1.58 -9.55
CA ARG A 99 -8.40 -2.98 -9.58
C ARG A 99 -9.68 -3.14 -10.42
N THR A 100 -10.58 -2.16 -10.36
CA THR A 100 -11.81 -2.17 -11.17
C THR A 100 -11.50 -2.14 -12.66
N LEU A 101 -10.56 -1.29 -13.10
CA LEU A 101 -10.12 -1.21 -14.49
C LEU A 101 -9.38 -2.47 -14.97
N LEU A 102 -8.64 -3.13 -14.07
CA LEU A 102 -8.00 -4.41 -14.39
C LEU A 102 -9.00 -5.56 -14.56
N ALA A 103 -10.16 -5.48 -13.90
CA ALA A 103 -11.22 -6.47 -14.03
C ALA A 103 -12.12 -6.18 -15.24
N ASP A 104 -12.38 -4.90 -15.53
CA ASP A 104 -13.16 -4.42 -16.66
C ASP A 104 -12.52 -3.14 -17.22
N PRO A 105 -11.91 -3.20 -18.42
CA PRO A 105 -11.24 -2.05 -19.02
C PRO A 105 -12.22 -0.94 -19.45
N THR A 106 -13.52 -1.23 -19.50
CA THR A 106 -14.57 -0.25 -19.84
C THR A 106 -15.24 0.37 -18.62
N ALA A 107 -14.81 -0.01 -17.41
CA ALA A 107 -15.36 0.53 -16.18
C ALA A 107 -15.16 2.06 -16.12
N ALA A 108 -16.18 2.75 -15.62
CA ALA A 108 -16.16 4.20 -15.49
C ALA A 108 -14.98 4.66 -14.62
N TRP A 109 -14.20 5.62 -15.14
CA TRP A 109 -13.08 6.23 -14.43
C TRP A 109 -13.04 7.72 -14.71
N SER A 110 -13.20 8.53 -13.67
CA SER A 110 -13.28 9.99 -13.77
C SER A 110 -12.02 10.70 -13.27
N ASP A 111 -11.08 9.98 -12.67
CA ASP A 111 -9.91 10.59 -12.04
C ASP A 111 -8.81 10.87 -13.07
N PRO A 112 -8.40 12.13 -13.25
CA PRO A 112 -7.32 12.46 -14.16
C PRO A 112 -5.96 12.02 -13.61
N ALA A 113 -5.00 11.86 -14.51
CA ALA A 113 -3.60 11.75 -14.12
C ALA A 113 -3.06 13.14 -13.77
N VAL A 114 -2.49 13.28 -12.57
CA VAL A 114 -1.83 14.51 -12.13
C VAL A 114 -0.33 14.24 -11.99
N CYS A 115 0.48 15.05 -12.68
CA CYS A 115 1.94 14.96 -12.64
C CYS A 115 2.51 16.27 -12.10
N THR A 116 3.55 16.19 -11.27
CA THR A 116 4.27 17.34 -10.73
C THR A 116 5.75 17.21 -11.09
N PHE A 117 6.33 18.26 -11.65
CA PHE A 117 7.74 18.31 -12.02
C PHE A 117 8.45 19.49 -11.34
N GLY A 118 9.08 19.23 -10.20
CA GLY A 118 9.68 20.28 -9.39
C GLY A 118 8.65 21.19 -8.72
N PHE A 119 9.10 22.33 -8.22
CA PHE A 119 8.23 23.24 -7.46
C PHE A 119 7.20 23.95 -8.37
N LYS A 120 5.91 23.79 -8.07
CA LYS A 120 4.76 24.47 -8.72
C LYS A 120 4.56 24.22 -10.21
N ASN A 121 5.23 23.23 -10.82
CA ASN A 121 4.88 22.81 -12.18
C ASN A 121 4.01 21.56 -12.12
N HIS A 122 2.81 21.66 -12.70
CA HIS A 122 1.83 20.58 -12.66
C HIS A 122 1.20 20.38 -14.02
N ALA A 123 0.87 19.13 -14.32
CA ALA A 123 0.05 18.75 -15.46
C ALA A 123 -1.13 17.90 -14.99
N VAL A 124 -2.31 18.17 -15.55
CA VAL A 124 -3.52 17.37 -15.40
C VAL A 124 -3.86 16.81 -16.77
N ARG A 125 -4.04 15.50 -16.85
CA ARG A 125 -4.38 14.80 -18.09
C ARG A 125 -5.64 13.97 -17.89
N THR A 126 -6.62 14.21 -18.75
CA THR A 126 -7.85 13.42 -18.88
C THR A 126 -7.77 12.59 -20.16
N GLU A 127 -8.85 11.93 -20.54
CA GLU A 127 -8.92 11.20 -21.81
C GLU A 127 -8.84 12.11 -23.03
N ALA A 128 -9.32 13.36 -22.92
CA ALA A 128 -9.45 14.27 -24.06
C ALA A 128 -8.61 15.55 -23.94
N TRP A 129 -8.20 15.90 -22.73
CA TRP A 129 -7.56 17.19 -22.47
C TRP A 129 -6.32 17.03 -21.62
N ARG A 130 -5.32 17.83 -21.95
CA ARG A 130 -4.15 18.06 -21.11
C ARG A 130 -4.02 19.54 -20.78
N TYR A 131 -3.86 19.81 -19.50
CA TYR A 131 -3.64 21.15 -18.97
C TYR A 131 -2.35 21.18 -18.16
N ILE A 132 -1.51 22.18 -18.40
CA ILE A 132 -0.22 22.36 -17.74
C ILE A 132 -0.18 23.77 -17.16
N ARG A 133 0.28 23.88 -15.90
CA ARG A 133 0.57 25.15 -15.24
C ARG A 133 2.00 25.12 -14.74
N TYR A 134 2.76 26.15 -15.12
CA TYR A 134 4.15 26.31 -14.71
C TYR A 134 4.28 27.23 -13.49
N ALA A 135 5.42 27.12 -12.83
CA ALA A 135 5.74 27.94 -11.65
C ALA A 135 5.80 29.44 -11.95
N ASN A 136 6.13 29.83 -13.19
CA ASN A 136 6.17 31.22 -13.65
C ASN A 136 4.79 31.80 -13.99
N GLY A 137 3.72 30.99 -13.93
CA GLY A 137 2.36 31.38 -14.27
C GLY A 137 1.98 31.11 -15.73
N ASP A 138 2.89 30.62 -16.57
CA ASP A 138 2.54 30.20 -17.92
C ASP A 138 1.60 28.99 -17.88
N GLU A 139 0.71 28.93 -18.86
CA GLU A 139 -0.32 27.89 -18.96
C GLU A 139 -0.37 27.31 -20.38
N GLU A 140 -0.58 26.01 -20.45
CA GLU A 140 -0.81 25.29 -21.70
C GLU A 140 -2.07 24.44 -21.59
N LEU A 141 -2.90 24.46 -22.63
CA LEU A 141 -4.11 23.65 -22.72
C LEU A 141 -4.19 23.05 -24.12
N TYR A 142 -4.37 21.74 -24.17
CA TYR A 142 -4.47 20.97 -25.40
C TYR A 142 -5.73 20.11 -25.38
N ASP A 143 -6.43 20.08 -26.51
CA ASP A 143 -7.45 19.07 -26.82
C ASP A 143 -6.73 17.92 -27.53
N GLU A 144 -6.41 16.85 -26.80
CA GLU A 144 -5.67 15.70 -27.32
C GLU A 144 -6.48 14.88 -28.34
N ARG A 145 -7.82 15.09 -28.45
CA ARG A 145 -8.64 14.45 -29.49
C ARG A 145 -8.50 15.17 -30.83
N ALA A 146 -8.48 16.50 -30.80
CA ALA A 146 -8.33 17.33 -32.00
C ALA A 146 -6.87 17.53 -32.42
N ASP A 147 -5.95 17.55 -31.45
CA ASP A 147 -4.52 17.78 -31.63
C ASP A 147 -3.70 16.77 -30.81
N PRO A 148 -3.59 15.50 -31.27
CA PRO A 148 -2.89 14.44 -30.54
C PRO A 148 -1.40 14.68 -30.30
N PHE A 149 -0.81 15.66 -31.00
CA PHE A 149 0.61 16.00 -30.91
C PHE A 149 0.88 17.31 -30.16
N GLU A 150 -0.16 17.95 -29.61
CA GLU A 150 -0.05 19.12 -28.73
C GLU A 150 0.66 20.33 -29.39
N TRP A 151 0.41 20.56 -30.68
CA TRP A 151 1.03 21.65 -31.45
C TRP A 151 0.41 23.02 -31.17
N VAL A 152 -0.88 23.08 -30.84
CA VAL A 152 -1.63 24.33 -30.71
C VAL A 152 -2.06 24.54 -29.26
N ASN A 153 -1.38 25.44 -28.56
CA ASN A 153 -1.77 25.85 -27.22
C ASN A 153 -3.07 26.69 -27.26
N LEU A 154 -4.12 26.20 -26.61
CA LEU A 154 -5.44 26.83 -26.53
C LEU A 154 -5.61 27.71 -25.29
N ALA A 155 -4.64 27.78 -24.38
CA ALA A 155 -4.81 28.36 -23.04
C ALA A 155 -5.20 29.84 -23.00
N ALA A 156 -4.90 30.60 -24.06
CA ALA A 156 -5.24 32.02 -24.20
C ALA A 156 -6.63 32.26 -24.82
N LYS A 157 -7.31 31.23 -25.36
CA LYS A 157 -8.60 31.38 -26.02
C LYS A 157 -9.73 31.51 -24.97
N PRO A 158 -10.57 32.56 -25.05
CA PRO A 158 -11.67 32.77 -24.11
C PRO A 158 -12.62 31.57 -23.98
N ASP A 159 -12.93 30.91 -25.10
CA ASP A 159 -13.85 29.77 -25.17
C ASP A 159 -13.40 28.55 -24.33
N THR A 160 -12.10 28.48 -24.01
CA THR A 160 -11.53 27.37 -23.23
C THR A 160 -11.37 27.68 -21.75
N ALA A 161 -11.74 28.88 -21.30
CA ALA A 161 -11.58 29.33 -19.91
C ALA A 161 -12.31 28.42 -18.90
N ALA A 162 -13.51 27.96 -19.26
CA ALA A 162 -14.28 27.04 -18.42
C ALA A 162 -13.54 25.70 -18.22
N ARG A 163 -12.98 25.14 -19.30
CA ARG A 163 -12.24 23.86 -19.26
C ARG A 163 -10.96 23.99 -18.44
N LYS A 164 -10.21 25.09 -18.59
CA LYS A 164 -9.04 25.38 -17.75
C LYS A 164 -9.41 25.44 -16.27
N THR A 165 -10.51 26.12 -15.96
CA THR A 165 -10.97 26.30 -14.57
C THR A 165 -11.37 24.96 -13.95
N GLU A 166 -12.03 24.09 -14.71
CA GLU A 166 -12.37 22.73 -14.29
C GLU A 166 -11.11 21.90 -14.01
N LEU A 167 -10.18 21.81 -14.98
CA LEU A 167 -8.95 21.02 -14.84
C LEU A 167 -8.05 21.55 -13.72
N ALA A 168 -8.02 22.87 -13.51
CA ALA A 168 -7.25 23.49 -12.44
C ALA A 168 -7.70 23.06 -11.03
N ARG A 169 -8.92 22.53 -10.85
CA ARG A 169 -9.39 22.00 -9.56
C ARG A 169 -8.62 20.76 -9.10
N HIS A 170 -7.99 20.05 -10.02
CA HIS A 170 -7.18 18.87 -9.70
C HIS A 170 -5.75 19.22 -9.30
N LEU A 171 -5.35 20.50 -9.42
CA LEU A 171 -4.01 20.92 -9.01
C LEU A 171 -3.88 20.91 -7.49
N PRO A 172 -2.69 20.54 -6.95
CA PRO A 172 -2.44 20.60 -5.52
C PRO A 172 -2.65 22.01 -4.96
N ALA A 173 -3.48 22.13 -3.92
CA ALA A 173 -3.69 23.39 -3.22
C ALA A 173 -2.45 23.83 -2.43
N GLU A 174 -1.73 22.87 -1.85
CA GLU A 174 -0.49 23.10 -1.10
C GLU A 174 0.70 22.51 -1.86
N ASN A 175 1.73 23.33 -2.06
CA ASN A 175 2.97 22.96 -2.72
C ASN A 175 4.15 23.05 -1.76
N LYS A 176 4.91 21.97 -1.62
CA LYS A 176 6.13 21.94 -0.80
C LYS A 176 7.34 22.27 -1.67
N PRO A 177 8.32 23.05 -1.15
CA PRO A 177 9.57 23.31 -1.86
C PRO A 177 10.35 22.02 -2.10
N GLU A 178 11.21 22.03 -3.11
CA GLU A 178 12.08 20.90 -3.42
C GLU A 178 13.02 20.57 -2.25
N ALA A 179 13.20 19.28 -1.98
CA ALA A 179 14.13 18.81 -0.96
C ALA A 179 15.57 18.99 -1.44
N GLY A 180 16.35 19.80 -0.72
CA GLY A 180 17.75 20.11 -1.07
C GLY A 180 17.85 21.32 -2.01
N GLY A 181 18.13 22.49 -1.44
CA GLY A 181 18.10 23.77 -2.15
C GLY A 181 19.06 23.87 -3.33
N ARG A 182 18.50 23.89 -4.54
CA ARG A 182 18.82 24.85 -5.61
C ARG A 182 17.57 24.93 -6.48
N ALA A 183 16.76 25.97 -6.28
CA ALA A 183 15.64 26.26 -7.16
C ALA A 183 16.16 26.42 -8.59
N LYS A 184 16.00 25.38 -9.42
CA LYS A 184 16.20 25.52 -10.87
C LYS A 184 14.96 26.20 -11.41
N THR A 185 14.93 27.53 -11.33
CA THR A 185 13.94 28.31 -12.06
C THR A 185 14.01 27.91 -13.53
N ALA A 186 12.86 27.50 -14.10
CA ALA A 186 12.75 27.25 -15.53
C ALA A 186 13.29 28.49 -16.27
N PRO A 187 14.11 28.32 -17.34
CA PRO A 187 14.66 29.45 -18.05
C PRO A 187 13.50 30.28 -18.60
N ALA A 188 13.42 31.54 -18.18
CA ALA A 188 12.46 32.49 -18.73
C ALA A 188 12.58 32.50 -20.27
N LYS A 189 11.47 32.27 -20.97
CA LYS A 189 11.41 32.46 -22.43
C LYS A 189 11.82 33.91 -22.72
N LYS A 190 13.05 34.14 -23.19
CA LYS A 190 13.47 35.44 -23.69
C LYS A 190 12.56 35.81 -24.86
N ALA A 191 11.75 36.85 -24.69
CA ALA A 191 11.01 37.46 -25.78
C ALA A 191 12.02 37.84 -26.88
N LYS A 192 11.96 37.17 -28.04
CA LYS A 192 12.66 37.65 -29.23
C LYS A 192 11.97 38.93 -29.69
N ALA A 193 12.53 40.07 -29.32
CA ALA A 193 12.23 41.33 -29.99
C ALA A 193 12.66 41.21 -31.46
N LYS A 194 11.70 40.97 -32.36
CA LYS A 194 11.94 41.05 -33.81
C LYS A 194 11.41 42.38 -34.31
N GLY A 195 12.21 43.42 -34.11
CA GLY A 195 12.05 44.72 -34.73
C GLY A 195 13.36 45.13 -35.39
N LYS A 196 13.48 44.92 -36.69
CA LYS A 196 13.91 45.96 -37.64
C LYS A 196 13.73 45.48 -39.07
N ALA A 197 12.98 46.28 -39.81
CA ALA A 197 12.79 46.21 -41.23
C ALA A 197 13.99 46.82 -41.98
N GLU A 198 13.93 46.63 -43.30
CA GLU A 198 14.45 47.48 -44.40
C GLU A 198 15.73 47.09 -45.16
N ALA A 199 15.47 46.90 -46.46
CA ALA A 199 16.18 47.43 -47.64
C ALA A 199 17.35 46.64 -48.28
N ARG A 200 17.02 45.98 -49.41
CA ARG A 200 17.81 45.90 -50.67
C ARG A 200 16.91 45.29 -51.75
N ALA A 201 16.27 46.06 -52.63
CA ALA A 201 16.83 46.68 -53.84
C ALA A 201 17.44 45.67 -54.84
N GLU A 202 16.63 45.32 -55.84
CA GLU A 202 16.94 45.23 -57.28
C GLU A 202 18.16 44.40 -57.75
N LYS A 203 17.87 43.24 -58.37
CA LYS A 203 18.31 42.87 -59.72
C LYS A 203 17.52 41.67 -60.24
#